data_AF-A0A8H3XE20-F1
#
_entry.id   AF-A0A8H3XE20-F1
#
_cell.length_a   1.000
_cell.length_b   1.000
_cell.length_c   1.000
_cell.angle_alpha   90.00
_cell.angle_beta   90.00
_cell.angle_gamma   90.00
#
_symmetry.space_group_name_H-M   'P 1'
#
loop_
_entity.id
_entity.type
_entity.pdbx_description
1 polymer ?
#
loop_
_entity_poly.entity_id
_entity_poly.type
_entity_poly.pdbx_seq_one_letter_code
_entity_poly.pdbx_strand_id
1 'polypeptide(L)'
;MLKTKIIATFIVLFAFIFTYLHAEVGDKAVANFEKLNGTITFEVIGPTLVDVNVAGIFNEGFDENAPKYYFIVVEGYKVTFEDYGIPINPPQAGPWSQRGFGGWFNDLWGTTITILKNDQVLDTAVVVKP
;
A
#
# COMPACT_ATOMS: atom_id res chain seq x y z
N MET A 1 -13.49 29.43 36.44
CA MET A 1 -14.19 28.34 35.72
C MET A 1 -13.98 28.36 34.21
N LEU A 2 -14.07 29.51 33.52
CA LEU A 2 -13.88 29.58 32.06
C LEU A 2 -12.46 29.16 31.62
N LYS A 3 -11.42 29.57 32.38
CA LYS A 3 -10.01 29.21 32.12
C LYS A 3 -9.74 27.71 32.20
N THR A 4 -10.36 27.00 33.14
CA THR A 4 -10.23 25.55 33.31
C THR A 4 -10.91 24.78 32.18
N LYS A 5 -12.05 25.28 31.66
CA LYS A 5 -12.76 24.70 30.52
C LYS A 5 -11.95 24.80 29.23
N ILE A 6 -11.30 25.94 28.97
CA ILE A 6 -10.45 26.15 27.78
C ILE A 6 -9.25 25.18 27.79
N ILE A 7 -8.59 25.01 28.95
CA ILE A 7 -7.45 24.10 29.08
C ILE A 7 -7.87 22.64 28.86
N ALA A 8 -9.02 22.22 29.44
CA ALA A 8 -9.53 20.87 29.25
C ALA A 8 -9.88 20.57 27.78
N THR A 9 -10.47 21.54 27.06
CA THR A 9 -10.77 21.39 25.62
C THR A 9 -9.50 21.28 24.78
N PHE A 10 -8.45 22.05 25.09
CA PHE A 10 -7.15 21.93 24.41
C PHE A 10 -6.49 20.57 24.65
N ILE A 11 -6.53 20.04 25.88
CA ILE A 11 -5.95 18.72 26.19
C ILE A 11 -6.70 17.60 25.46
N VAL A 12 -8.04 17.67 25.40
CA VAL A 12 -8.84 16.68 24.64
C VAL A 12 -8.56 16.78 23.15
N LEU A 13 -8.46 17.99 22.59
CA LEU A 13 -8.15 18.18 21.17
C LEU A 13 -6.73 17.71 20.83
N PHE A 14 -5.76 17.98 21.70
CA PHE A 14 -4.38 17.51 21.54
C PHE A 14 -4.31 15.98 21.66
N ALA A 15 -4.96 15.38 22.66
CA ALA A 15 -5.06 13.92 22.78
C ALA A 15 -5.71 13.29 21.54
N PHE A 16 -6.76 13.90 20.98
CA PHE A 16 -7.41 13.43 19.76
C PHE A 16 -6.50 13.45 18.53
N ILE A 17 -5.61 14.45 18.41
CA ILE A 17 -4.62 14.53 17.33
C ILE A 17 -3.55 13.43 17.47
N PHE A 18 -3.10 13.14 18.68
CA PHE A 18 -2.08 12.11 18.91
C PHE A 18 -2.62 10.68 18.82
N THR A 19 -3.87 10.43 19.18
CA THR A 19 -4.46 9.07 19.14
C THR A 19 -4.95 8.64 17.76
N TYR A 20 -5.22 9.57 16.84
CA TYR A 20 -5.83 9.26 15.54
C TYR A 20 -4.91 9.37 14.32
N LEU A 21 -3.61 9.70 14.48
CA LEU A 21 -2.74 10.03 13.34
C LEU A 21 -1.47 9.19 13.17
N HIS A 22 -1.22 8.17 13.99
CA HIS A 22 -0.01 7.34 13.85
C HIS A 22 -0.36 5.88 13.62
N ALA A 23 0.07 5.34 12.47
CA ALA A 23 0.16 3.90 12.29
C ALA A 23 1.16 3.30 13.29
N GLU A 24 0.81 2.14 13.83
CA GLU A 24 1.60 1.41 14.80
C GLU A 24 2.29 0.20 14.15
N VAL A 25 3.38 -0.28 14.78
CA VAL A 25 4.04 -1.51 14.34
C VAL A 25 3.02 -2.66 14.34
N GLY A 26 2.94 -3.36 13.22
CA GLY A 26 1.97 -4.43 12.99
C GLY A 26 0.69 -4.00 12.30
N ASP A 27 0.45 -2.69 12.12
CA ASP A 27 -0.65 -2.23 11.28
C ASP A 27 -0.47 -2.70 9.83
N LYS A 28 -1.60 -3.09 9.24
CA LYS A 28 -1.65 -3.65 7.89
C LYS A 28 -2.65 -2.90 7.02
N ALA A 29 -2.33 -2.86 5.73
CA ALA A 29 -3.26 -2.49 4.67
C ALA A 29 -3.15 -3.53 3.55
N VAL A 30 -4.25 -3.80 2.86
CA VAL A 30 -4.30 -4.83 1.81
C VAL A 30 -5.05 -4.30 0.60
N ALA A 31 -4.59 -4.69 -0.58
CA ALA A 31 -5.29 -4.49 -1.85
C ALA A 31 -5.46 -5.84 -2.52
N ASN A 32 -6.72 -6.25 -2.73
CA ASN A 32 -7.06 -7.53 -3.35
C ASN A 32 -7.52 -7.30 -4.79
N PHE A 33 -6.88 -8.00 -5.71
CA PHE A 33 -7.07 -7.92 -7.15
C PHE A 33 -7.87 -9.13 -7.61
N GLU A 34 -9.15 -8.93 -7.91
CA GLU A 34 -10.08 -10.03 -8.22
C GLU A 34 -9.72 -10.77 -9.51
N LYS A 35 -9.31 -10.06 -10.57
CA LYS A 35 -9.00 -10.65 -11.88
C LYS A 35 -7.62 -11.28 -11.96
N LEU A 36 -6.68 -10.80 -11.14
CA LEU A 36 -5.34 -11.36 -11.04
C LEU A 36 -5.23 -12.42 -9.94
N ASN A 37 -6.34 -12.68 -9.23
CA ASN A 37 -6.40 -13.51 -8.03
C ASN A 37 -5.18 -13.25 -7.14
N GLY A 38 -4.98 -11.98 -6.77
CA GLY A 38 -3.75 -11.52 -6.15
C GLY A 38 -3.97 -10.55 -5.01
N THR A 39 -2.93 -10.39 -4.19
CA THR A 39 -2.96 -9.48 -3.05
C THR A 39 -1.64 -8.73 -2.97
N ILE A 40 -1.72 -7.43 -2.70
CA ILE A 40 -0.61 -6.63 -2.17
C ILE A 40 -0.91 -6.33 -0.70
N THR A 41 0.08 -6.54 0.17
CA THR A 41 0.02 -6.24 1.61
C THR A 41 1.08 -5.21 1.96
N PHE A 42 0.67 -4.21 2.74
CA PHE A 42 1.52 -3.21 3.36
C PHE A 42 1.52 -3.48 4.87
N GLU A 43 2.69 -3.56 5.49
CA GLU A 43 2.83 -3.83 6.92
C GLU A 43 3.86 -2.88 7.52
N VAL A 44 3.48 -2.16 8.58
CA VAL A 44 4.42 -1.36 9.38
C VAL A 44 5.27 -2.31 10.21
N ILE A 45 6.56 -2.40 9.91
CA ILE A 45 7.50 -3.34 10.54
C ILE A 45 8.46 -2.68 11.53
N GLY A 46 8.44 -1.35 11.64
CA GLY A 46 9.34 -0.60 12.51
C GLY A 46 8.69 0.65 13.10
N PRO A 47 9.33 1.25 14.11
CA PRO A 47 8.75 2.33 14.89
C PRO A 47 8.65 3.65 14.12
N THR A 48 9.26 3.72 12.93
CA THR A 48 9.18 4.88 12.07
C THR A 48 8.18 4.61 10.96
N LEU A 49 7.45 5.65 10.54
CA LEU A 49 6.51 5.51 9.42
C LEU A 49 7.21 4.98 8.17
N VAL A 50 8.49 5.28 7.94
CA VAL A 50 9.27 4.79 6.78
C VAL A 50 9.54 3.28 6.77
N ASP A 51 9.39 2.59 7.90
CA ASP A 51 9.62 1.15 8.02
C ASP A 51 8.37 0.34 7.62
N VAL A 52 7.98 0.41 6.34
CA VAL A 52 6.89 -0.39 5.78
C VAL A 52 7.44 -1.46 4.84
N ASN A 53 7.02 -2.70 5.07
CA ASN A 53 7.19 -3.81 4.15
C ASN A 53 5.98 -3.87 3.21
N VAL A 54 6.25 -3.89 1.91
CA VAL A 54 5.25 -4.10 0.87
C VAL A 54 5.54 -5.43 0.21
N ALA A 55 4.57 -6.33 0.24
CA ALA A 55 4.68 -7.65 -0.34
C ALA A 55 3.50 -7.93 -1.25
N GLY A 56 3.71 -8.72 -2.31
CA GLY A 56 2.63 -9.04 -3.23
C GLY A 56 2.81 -10.37 -3.93
N ILE A 57 1.68 -10.90 -4.39
CA ILE A 57 1.58 -12.07 -5.25
C ILE A 57 0.33 -11.94 -6.12
N PHE A 58 0.45 -12.27 -7.39
CA PHE A 58 -0.65 -12.34 -8.35
C PHE A 58 -0.64 -13.71 -9.00
N ASN A 59 -1.70 -14.49 -8.83
CA ASN A 59 -1.69 -15.90 -9.24
C ASN A 59 -2.03 -16.12 -10.72
N GLU A 60 -2.61 -15.13 -11.38
CA GLU A 60 -2.99 -15.21 -12.80
C GLU A 60 -2.87 -13.86 -13.53
N GLY A 61 -3.10 -13.86 -14.85
CA GLY A 61 -3.14 -12.65 -15.68
C GLY A 61 -1.83 -12.23 -16.35
N PHE A 62 -0.75 -13.01 -16.18
CA PHE A 62 0.55 -12.77 -16.81
C PHE A 62 0.82 -13.84 -17.87
N ASP A 63 1.02 -13.45 -19.12
CA ASP A 63 1.19 -14.38 -20.26
C ASP A 63 2.65 -14.53 -20.71
N GLU A 64 3.53 -13.64 -20.27
CA GLU A 64 4.94 -13.60 -20.65
C GLU A 64 5.82 -13.09 -19.50
N ASN A 65 7.05 -13.61 -19.41
CA ASN A 65 8.06 -13.10 -18.48
C ASN A 65 8.75 -11.87 -19.08
N ALA A 66 8.07 -10.72 -19.05
CA ALA A 66 8.57 -9.44 -19.57
C ALA A 66 8.28 -8.28 -18.61
N PRO A 67 8.96 -8.20 -17.44
CA PRO A 67 8.63 -7.26 -16.36
C PRO A 67 8.65 -5.78 -16.76
N LYS A 68 9.43 -5.39 -17.78
CA LYS A 68 9.42 -4.04 -18.36
C LYS A 68 8.09 -3.57 -18.96
N TYR A 69 7.19 -4.50 -19.27
CA TYR A 69 5.87 -4.22 -19.85
C TYR A 69 4.73 -4.24 -18.83
N TYR A 70 5.04 -4.60 -17.58
CA TYR A 70 4.07 -4.62 -16.48
C TYR A 70 4.33 -3.48 -15.52
N PHE A 71 3.27 -2.84 -15.05
CA PHE A 71 3.36 -1.64 -14.24
C PHE A 71 2.44 -1.69 -13.03
N ILE A 72 2.89 -1.11 -11.92
CA ILE A 72 2.05 -0.75 -10.78
C ILE A 72 1.81 0.76 -10.87
N VAL A 73 0.56 1.17 -10.79
CA VAL A 73 0.16 2.58 -10.73
C VAL A 73 -0.51 2.86 -9.40
N VAL A 74 0.03 3.84 -8.65
CA VAL A 74 -0.50 4.31 -7.37
C VAL A 74 -0.59 5.83 -7.45
N GLU A 75 -1.79 6.40 -7.33
CA GLU A 75 -2.01 7.86 -7.39
C GLU A 75 -1.36 8.57 -8.59
N GLY A 76 -1.31 7.91 -9.74
CA GLY A 76 -0.70 8.45 -10.96
C GLY A 76 0.82 8.26 -11.05
N TYR A 77 1.49 7.81 -9.98
CA TYR A 77 2.87 7.32 -10.05
C TYR A 77 2.89 5.94 -10.68
N LYS A 78 3.59 5.82 -11.81
CA LYS A 78 3.70 4.59 -12.60
C LYS A 78 5.12 4.05 -12.48
N VAL A 79 5.24 2.79 -12.04
CA VAL A 79 6.52 2.11 -11.87
C VAL A 79 6.49 0.75 -12.54
N THR A 80 7.63 0.28 -13.07
CA THR A 80 7.69 -1.01 -13.75
C THR A 80 7.90 -2.15 -12.76
N PHE A 81 7.49 -3.36 -13.13
CA PHE A 81 7.81 -4.57 -12.37
C PHE A 81 9.34 -4.81 -12.35
N GLU A 82 10.05 -4.38 -13.40
CA GLU A 82 11.51 -4.47 -13.50
C GLU A 82 12.22 -3.60 -12.45
N ASP A 83 11.80 -2.35 -12.29
CA ASP A 83 12.35 -1.42 -11.28
C ASP A 83 12.18 -1.97 -9.86
N TYR A 84 11.08 -2.70 -9.64
CA TYR A 84 10.76 -3.33 -8.37
C TYR A 84 11.25 -4.78 -8.26
N GLY A 85 11.98 -5.28 -9.25
CA GLY A 85 12.49 -6.65 -9.26
C GLY A 85 11.40 -7.71 -9.06
N ILE A 86 10.17 -7.45 -9.49
CA ILE A 86 9.03 -8.35 -9.35
C ILE A 86 9.20 -9.50 -10.37
N PRO A 87 9.39 -10.74 -9.92
CA PRO A 87 9.56 -11.87 -10.83
C PRO A 87 8.23 -12.21 -11.49
N ILE A 88 8.25 -12.54 -12.77
CA ILE A 88 7.09 -13.04 -13.50
C ILE A 88 7.39 -14.46 -13.98
N ASN A 89 6.54 -15.40 -13.58
CA ASN A 89 6.54 -16.77 -14.06
C ASN A 89 5.10 -17.12 -14.47
N PRO A 90 4.72 -16.87 -15.75
CA PRO A 90 3.36 -17.06 -16.23
C PRO A 90 2.73 -18.38 -15.76
N PRO A 91 1.48 -18.37 -15.25
CA PRO A 91 0.53 -17.25 -15.27
C PRO A 91 0.70 -16.21 -14.14
N GLN A 92 1.70 -16.39 -13.28
CA GLN A 92 1.86 -15.71 -11.99
C GLN A 92 2.92 -14.60 -12.02
N ALA A 93 2.79 -13.63 -11.13
CA ALA A 93 3.86 -12.70 -10.76
C ALA A 93 4.05 -12.65 -9.24
N GLY A 94 5.30 -12.67 -8.79
CA GLY A 94 5.67 -12.85 -7.39
C GLY A 94 5.77 -14.31 -6.95
N PRO A 95 5.91 -14.58 -5.65
CA PRO A 95 5.87 -13.61 -4.55
C PRO A 95 7.05 -12.63 -4.58
N TRP A 96 6.84 -11.43 -4.05
CA TRP A 96 7.87 -10.40 -3.90
C TRP A 96 7.67 -9.61 -2.61
N SER A 97 8.74 -8.97 -2.12
CA SER A 97 8.69 -8.06 -0.97
C SER A 97 9.76 -6.98 -1.05
N GLN A 98 9.41 -5.74 -0.65
CA GLN A 98 10.34 -4.62 -0.54
C GLN A 98 10.08 -3.80 0.72
N ARG A 99 11.14 -3.17 1.23
CA ARG A 99 11.07 -2.19 2.33
C ARG A 99 11.23 -0.78 1.78
N GLY A 100 10.59 0.20 2.43
CA GLY A 100 10.89 1.62 2.22
C GLY A 100 9.76 2.46 1.64
N PHE A 101 8.53 1.95 1.61
CA PHE A 101 7.34 2.70 1.16
C PHE A 101 6.72 3.61 2.24
N GLY A 102 7.35 3.72 3.40
CA GLY A 102 6.59 3.98 4.61
C GLY A 102 6.18 5.43 4.89
N GLY A 103 6.73 6.42 4.18
CA GLY A 103 6.36 7.82 4.43
C GLY A 103 4.86 8.11 4.29
N TRP A 104 4.11 7.24 3.61
CA TRP A 104 2.75 7.47 3.12
C TRP A 104 1.74 6.45 3.68
N PHE A 105 2.10 5.62 4.66
CA PHE A 105 1.24 4.50 5.10
C PHE A 105 -0.17 4.93 5.52
N ASN A 106 -0.27 6.03 6.26
CA ASN A 106 -1.57 6.59 6.69
C ASN A 106 -2.42 7.08 5.52
N ASP A 107 -1.80 7.44 4.40
CA ASP A 107 -2.47 7.97 3.21
C ASP A 107 -2.83 6.86 2.22
N LEU A 108 -2.38 5.62 2.44
CA LEU A 108 -2.67 4.49 1.56
C LEU A 108 -4.14 4.08 1.59
N TRP A 109 -4.87 4.32 2.68
CA TRP A 109 -6.25 3.84 2.81
C TRP A 109 -7.18 4.55 1.82
N GLY A 110 -7.90 3.77 1.03
CA GLY A 110 -8.76 4.30 -0.05
C GLY A 110 -7.99 4.62 -1.33
N THR A 111 -6.67 4.55 -1.33
CA THR A 111 -5.87 4.69 -2.55
C THR A 111 -6.16 3.54 -3.51
N THR A 112 -6.28 3.88 -4.78
CA THR A 112 -6.47 2.92 -5.86
C THR A 112 -5.13 2.50 -6.44
N ILE A 113 -4.88 1.19 -6.48
CA ILE A 113 -3.72 0.60 -7.13
C ILE A 113 -4.20 -0.08 -8.42
N THR A 114 -3.53 0.20 -9.54
CA THR A 114 -3.83 -0.39 -10.84
C THR A 114 -2.63 -1.15 -11.38
N ILE A 115 -2.87 -2.35 -11.90
CA ILE A 115 -1.87 -3.17 -12.60
C ILE A 115 -2.10 -3.05 -14.09
N LEU A 116 -1.04 -2.69 -14.82
CA LEU A 116 -1.10 -2.51 -16.27
C LEU A 116 -0.18 -3.49 -16.99
N LYS A 117 -0.55 -3.85 -18.23
CA LYS A 117 0.35 -4.40 -19.26
C LYS A 117 0.34 -3.46 -20.46
N ASN A 118 1.49 -2.88 -20.83
CA ASN A 118 1.58 -1.93 -21.97
C ASN A 118 0.47 -0.86 -21.96
N ASP A 119 0.26 -0.20 -20.81
CA ASP A 119 -0.81 0.80 -20.58
C ASP A 119 -2.26 0.28 -20.62
N GLN A 120 -2.47 -1.02 -20.85
CA GLN A 120 -3.78 -1.64 -20.70
C GLN A 120 -4.00 -2.10 -19.27
N VAL A 121 -5.16 -1.77 -18.70
CA VAL A 121 -5.54 -2.20 -17.36
C VAL A 121 -5.77 -3.70 -17.34
N LEU A 122 -4.97 -4.41 -16.54
CA LEU A 122 -5.24 -5.80 -16.19
C LEU A 122 -6.26 -5.86 -15.06
N ASP A 123 -5.98 -5.15 -13.98
CA ASP A 123 -6.84 -5.11 -12.80
C ASP A 123 -6.58 -3.89 -11.92
N THR A 124 -7.53 -3.61 -11.04
CA THR A 124 -7.51 -2.49 -10.13
C THR A 124 -8.05 -2.92 -8.77
N ALA A 125 -7.41 -2.48 -7.70
CA ALA A 125 -7.83 -2.72 -6.33
C ALA A 125 -7.78 -1.43 -5.51
N VAL A 126 -8.66 -1.33 -4.52
CA VAL A 126 -8.61 -0.28 -3.51
C VAL A 126 -7.93 -0.83 -2.28
N VAL A 127 -7.00 -0.05 -1.70
CA VAL A 127 -6.35 -0.40 -0.45
C VAL A 127 -7.34 -0.22 0.69
N VAL A 128 -7.51 -1.26 1.50
CA VAL A 128 -8.38 -1.28 2.66
C VAL A 128 -7.61 -1.73 3.90
N LYS A 129 -8.15 -1.42 5.07
CA LYS A 129 -7.72 -2.08 6.29
C LYS A 129 -8.21 -3.55 6.22
N PRO A 130 -7.35 -4.55 6.45
CA PRO A 130 -7.74 -5.95 6.42
C PRO A 130 -8.78 -6.31 7.50
#